data_AF-A0A4Y6UNQ0-F1
#
_entry.id   AF-A0A4Y6UNQ0-F1
#
_cell.length_a   1.000
_cell.length_b   1.000
_cell.length_c   1.000
_cell.angle_alpha   90.00
_cell.angle_beta   90.00
_cell.angle_gamma   90.00
#
_symmetry.space_group_name_H-M   'P 1'
#
loop_
_entity.id
_entity.type
_entity.pdbx_description
1 polymer ?
#
loop_
_entity_poly.entity_id
_entity_poly.type
_entity_poly.pdbx_seq_one_letter_code
_entity_poly.pdbx_strand_id
1 'polypeptide(L)'
;MLIRNLIKQATQVGSSENAIRYVEYLYQFEKFRNTLNLTLSLIKQNRLSFEIYQEGLVDMEEGVCKTIRSSSVNRYVIVLRKSNPYIIVHELSHMVENELNLSLEQEFLHKVYQDIEQNLKQANILVQKIIGQVIFKEIQAYQTAKSRASELFARYFELFAWAQEVYPKDKEYLIRTQDLNKVFLATGQWKKSYLDSQMMERIDKEIKEYSNKTATKDVTKVQSSWTNKFSPGGKKISSIFGDDD
;
A
#
# COMPACT_ATOMS: atom_id res chain seq x y z
N MET A 1 9.89 11.61 -13.62
CA MET A 1 9.08 12.77 -14.06
C MET A 1 7.62 12.39 -14.28
N LEU A 2 7.33 11.26 -14.94
CA LEU A 2 5.96 10.80 -15.21
C LEU A 2 5.07 10.72 -13.94
N ILE A 3 5.50 9.96 -12.92
CA ILE A 3 4.75 9.79 -11.66
C ILE A 3 4.42 11.14 -11.02
N ARG A 4 5.46 11.97 -10.79
CA ARG A 4 5.31 13.32 -10.24
C ARG A 4 4.27 14.16 -10.99
N ASN A 5 4.34 14.19 -12.32
CA ASN A 5 3.42 15.00 -13.13
C ASN A 5 1.98 14.50 -13.00
N LEU A 6 1.77 13.19 -13.11
CA LEU A 6 0.43 12.59 -13.03
C LEU A 6 -0.18 12.79 -11.64
N ILE A 7 0.54 12.48 -10.56
CA ILE A 7 0.02 12.66 -9.19
C ILE A 7 -0.26 14.14 -8.90
N LYS A 8 0.62 15.06 -9.33
CA LYS A 8 0.40 16.49 -9.17
C LYS A 8 -0.87 16.95 -9.91
N GLN A 9 -1.08 16.48 -11.13
CA GLN A 9 -2.28 16.80 -11.92
C GLN A 9 -3.57 16.22 -11.31
N ALA A 10 -3.51 15.02 -10.75
CA ALA A 10 -4.65 14.36 -10.12
C ALA A 10 -4.98 14.89 -8.72
N THR A 11 -4.10 15.64 -8.08
CA THR A 11 -4.35 16.18 -6.73
C THR A 11 -5.23 17.43 -6.83
N GLN A 12 -6.45 17.33 -6.31
CA GLN A 12 -7.45 18.40 -6.35
C GLN A 12 -7.41 19.28 -5.11
N VAL A 13 -7.05 18.69 -3.96
CA VAL A 13 -7.01 19.37 -2.66
C VAL A 13 -5.69 19.09 -1.96
N GLY A 14 -5.10 20.13 -1.38
CA GLY A 14 -3.88 20.06 -0.57
C GLY A 14 -2.59 19.90 -1.37
N SER A 15 -1.52 19.50 -0.65
CA SER A 15 -0.19 19.33 -1.23
C SER A 15 0.05 17.87 -1.63
N SER A 16 0.50 17.69 -2.88
CA SER A 16 0.85 16.37 -3.44
C SER A 16 2.26 15.90 -3.09
N GLU A 17 3.07 16.71 -2.41
CA GLU A 17 4.50 16.43 -2.23
C GLU A 17 4.79 15.09 -1.56
N ASN A 18 4.12 14.80 -0.44
CA ASN A 18 4.29 13.53 0.27
C ASN A 18 3.75 12.35 -0.54
N ALA A 19 2.58 12.49 -1.16
CA ALA A 19 1.99 11.45 -2.00
C ALA A 19 2.90 11.11 -3.19
N ILE A 20 3.42 12.11 -3.90
CA ILE A 20 4.40 11.94 -4.99
C ILE A 20 5.60 11.16 -4.47
N ARG A 21 6.17 11.61 -3.35
CA ARG A 21 7.37 11.03 -2.77
C ARG A 21 7.17 9.56 -2.39
N TYR A 22 6.06 9.23 -1.74
CA TYR A 22 5.75 7.84 -1.36
C TYR A 22 5.41 6.98 -2.57
N VAL A 23 4.65 7.48 -3.54
CA VAL A 23 4.34 6.73 -4.76
C VAL A 23 5.61 6.46 -5.57
N GLU A 24 6.47 7.45 -5.79
CA GLU A 24 7.78 7.27 -6.46
C GLU A 24 8.67 6.26 -5.72
N TYR A 25 8.59 6.24 -4.39
CA TYR A 25 9.32 5.27 -3.57
C TYR A 25 8.74 3.85 -3.70
N LEU A 26 7.44 3.69 -3.47
CA LEU A 26 6.73 2.42 -3.53
C LEU A 26 6.83 1.78 -4.92
N TYR A 27 6.92 2.59 -5.98
CA TYR A 27 7.08 2.13 -7.37
C TYR A 27 8.34 1.31 -7.60
N GLN A 28 9.34 1.42 -6.72
CA GLN A 28 10.58 0.65 -6.80
C GLN A 28 10.39 -0.80 -6.33
N PHE A 29 9.26 -1.12 -5.69
CA PHE A 29 8.97 -2.46 -5.18
C PHE A 29 8.03 -3.21 -6.12
N GLU A 30 8.47 -4.39 -6.57
CA GLU A 30 7.67 -5.24 -7.46
C GLU A 30 6.27 -5.53 -6.90
N LYS A 31 6.17 -5.68 -5.57
CA LYS A 31 4.91 -5.99 -4.86
C LYS A 31 3.78 -5.01 -5.17
N PHE A 32 4.09 -3.71 -5.33
CA PHE A 32 3.09 -2.64 -5.54
C PHE A 32 3.02 -2.16 -6.99
N ARG A 33 3.89 -2.70 -7.86
CA ARG A 33 4.12 -2.14 -9.19
C ARG A 33 2.87 -2.12 -10.07
N ASN A 34 2.13 -3.22 -10.10
CA ASN A 34 0.93 -3.33 -10.93
C ASN A 34 -0.22 -2.47 -10.40
N THR A 35 -0.40 -2.42 -9.07
CA THR A 35 -1.33 -1.49 -8.41
C THR A 35 -1.03 -0.06 -8.85
N LEU A 36 0.23 0.38 -8.73
CA LEU A 36 0.63 1.74 -9.09
C LEU A 36 0.54 2.00 -10.60
N ASN A 37 0.84 1.02 -11.46
CA ASN A 37 0.63 1.15 -12.90
C ASN A 37 -0.85 1.39 -13.23
N LEU A 38 -1.76 0.64 -12.60
CA LEU A 38 -3.19 0.83 -12.79
C LEU A 38 -3.61 2.21 -12.27
N THR A 39 -3.14 2.63 -11.09
CA THR A 39 -3.37 3.98 -10.56
C THR A 39 -2.96 5.06 -11.57
N LEU A 40 -1.74 5.01 -12.10
CA LEU A 40 -1.24 6.00 -13.07
C LEU A 40 -2.03 5.99 -14.38
N SER A 41 -2.48 4.81 -14.82
CA SER A 41 -3.33 4.66 -16.00
C SER A 41 -4.69 5.33 -15.80
N LEU A 42 -5.31 5.13 -14.63
CA LEU A 42 -6.58 5.76 -14.29
C LEU A 42 -6.46 7.28 -14.12
N ILE A 43 -5.35 7.78 -13.59
CA ILE A 43 -5.07 9.23 -13.55
C ILE A 43 -5.00 9.80 -14.97
N LYS A 44 -4.27 9.15 -15.87
CA LYS A 44 -4.14 9.58 -17.27
C LYS A 44 -5.49 9.60 -18.01
N GLN A 45 -6.40 8.72 -17.61
CA GLN A 45 -7.78 8.66 -18.11
C GLN A 45 -8.72 9.68 -17.43
N ASN A 46 -8.23 10.53 -16.51
CA ASN A 46 -9.04 11.44 -15.68
C ASN A 46 -10.12 10.71 -14.86
N ARG A 47 -9.78 9.51 -14.37
CA ARG A 47 -10.67 8.65 -13.58
C ARG A 47 -10.25 8.49 -12.13
N LEU A 48 -9.09 8.99 -11.74
CA LEU A 48 -8.62 8.95 -10.35
C LEU A 48 -8.07 10.31 -9.95
N SER A 49 -8.52 10.82 -8.80
CA SER A 49 -7.98 12.03 -8.17
C SER A 49 -7.61 11.80 -6.71
N PHE A 50 -6.85 12.74 -6.15
CA PHE A 50 -6.46 12.76 -4.74
C PHE A 50 -7.01 14.01 -4.03
N GLU A 51 -7.52 13.81 -2.82
CA GLU A 51 -7.82 14.88 -1.86
C GLU A 51 -6.93 14.70 -0.64
N ILE A 52 -5.95 15.58 -0.44
CA ILE A 52 -4.96 15.46 0.63
C ILE A 52 -5.22 16.54 1.67
N TYR A 53 -5.57 16.12 2.88
CA TYR A 53 -5.82 17.03 4.00
C TYR A 53 -4.65 16.98 4.97
N GLN A 54 -4.36 18.10 5.61
CA GLN A 54 -3.42 18.11 6.73
C GLN A 54 -4.05 17.39 7.93
N GLU A 55 -3.20 16.74 8.73
CA GLU A 55 -3.62 16.05 9.95
C GLU A 55 -4.45 17.00 10.84
N GLY A 56 -5.71 16.64 11.04
CA GLY A 56 -6.59 17.32 11.99
C GLY A 56 -6.44 16.74 13.38
N LEU A 57 -6.78 17.54 14.40
CA LEU A 57 -6.75 17.18 15.83
C LEU A 57 -7.82 16.15 16.28
N VAL A 58 -8.53 15.51 15.35
CA VAL A 58 -9.70 14.65 15.66
C VAL A 58 -9.47 13.27 15.06
N ASP A 59 -9.80 12.22 15.82
CA ASP A 59 -9.86 10.82 15.40
C ASP A 59 -10.76 10.65 14.17
N MET A 60 -10.20 10.91 13.00
CA MET A 60 -10.80 10.67 11.70
C MET A 60 -10.03 9.56 11.00
N GLU A 61 -10.75 8.74 10.23
CA GLU A 61 -10.17 7.69 9.38
C GLU A 61 -8.96 8.21 8.60
N GLU A 62 -7.85 7.47 8.62
CA GLU A 62 -6.55 7.97 8.13
C GLU A 62 -6.52 8.17 6.59
N GLY A 63 -7.40 7.45 5.87
CA GLY A 63 -7.64 7.54 4.44
C GLY A 63 -9.02 6.98 4.06
N VAL A 64 -9.45 7.22 2.82
CA VAL A 64 -10.61 6.54 2.22
C VAL A 64 -10.57 6.56 0.70
N CYS A 65 -10.87 5.43 0.07
CA CYS A 65 -11.14 5.32 -1.37
C CYS A 65 -12.63 5.46 -1.68
N LYS A 66 -13.04 6.60 -2.22
CA LYS A 66 -14.42 6.82 -2.69
C LYS A 66 -14.57 6.37 -4.14
N THR A 67 -15.57 5.53 -4.41
CA THR A 67 -15.94 5.13 -5.78
C THR A 67 -17.20 5.88 -6.23
N ILE A 68 -17.06 6.72 -7.24
CA ILE A 68 -18.17 7.42 -7.91
C ILE A 68 -18.59 6.56 -9.10
N ARG A 69 -19.66 5.77 -8.89
CA ARG A 69 -20.24 4.92 -9.92
C ARG A 69 -20.97 5.77 -10.96
N SER A 70 -20.68 5.53 -12.23
CA SER A 70 -21.45 6.10 -13.35
C SER A 70 -21.89 4.98 -14.29
N SER A 71 -22.85 5.26 -15.17
CA SER A 71 -23.40 4.27 -16.11
C SER A 71 -22.37 3.76 -17.13
N SER A 72 -21.31 4.52 -17.39
CA SER A 72 -20.27 4.16 -18.36
C SER A 72 -19.00 3.68 -17.68
N VAL A 73 -18.44 4.49 -16.78
CA VAL A 73 -17.09 4.27 -16.25
C VAL A 73 -16.98 4.77 -14.81
N ASN A 74 -16.41 3.96 -13.91
CA ASN A 74 -16.16 4.36 -12.53
C ASN A 74 -15.07 5.44 -12.45
N ARG A 75 -15.27 6.39 -11.53
CA ARG A 75 -14.26 7.37 -11.09
C ARG A 75 -13.93 7.15 -9.61
N TYR A 76 -12.71 7.49 -9.23
CA TYR A 76 -12.16 7.24 -7.90
C TYR A 76 -11.60 8.53 -7.30
N VAL A 77 -11.84 8.72 -6.00
CA VAL A 77 -11.22 9.79 -5.23
C VAL A 77 -10.52 9.16 -4.03
N ILE A 78 -9.20 9.26 -4.00
CA ILE A 78 -8.38 8.80 -2.87
C ILE A 78 -8.22 9.97 -1.91
N VAL A 79 -8.84 9.87 -0.74
CA VAL A 79 -8.71 10.86 0.32
C VAL A 79 -7.62 10.41 1.27
N LEU A 80 -6.64 11.28 1.54
CA LEU A 80 -5.55 11.03 2.48
C LEU A 80 -5.59 12.09 3.57
N ARG A 81 -5.76 11.69 4.83
CA ARG A 81 -5.68 12.57 6.01
C ARG A 81 -4.36 12.42 6.74
N LYS A 82 -3.75 11.23 6.65
CA LYS A 82 -2.34 10.99 6.99
C LYS A 82 -1.60 10.52 5.76
N SER A 83 -0.43 11.10 5.53
CA SER A 83 0.43 10.74 4.40
C SER A 83 1.46 9.71 4.83
N ASN A 84 1.05 8.45 4.94
CA ASN A 84 1.95 7.31 5.13
C ASN A 84 1.85 6.34 3.95
N PRO A 85 2.94 5.65 3.58
CA PRO A 85 2.95 4.79 2.40
C PRO A 85 1.99 3.60 2.53
N TYR A 86 1.80 3.08 3.73
CA TYR A 86 0.90 1.96 3.97
C TYR A 86 -0.57 2.34 3.82
N ILE A 87 -0.97 3.55 4.25
CA ILE A 87 -2.31 4.09 4.01
C ILE A 87 -2.54 4.27 2.50
N ILE A 88 -1.57 4.84 1.79
CA ILE A 88 -1.67 5.00 0.33
C ILE A 88 -1.87 3.64 -0.34
N VAL A 89 -1.10 2.62 0.04
CA VAL A 89 -1.25 1.26 -0.50
C VAL A 89 -2.61 0.67 -0.16
N HIS A 90 -3.09 0.86 1.07
CA HIS A 90 -4.42 0.41 1.50
C HIS A 90 -5.51 0.99 0.60
N GLU A 91 -5.58 2.32 0.46
CA GLU A 91 -6.62 2.96 -0.34
C GLU A 91 -6.53 2.63 -1.82
N LEU A 92 -5.32 2.51 -2.36
CA LEU A 92 -5.14 2.09 -3.75
C LEU A 92 -5.54 0.62 -3.96
N SER A 93 -5.48 -0.22 -2.93
CA SER A 93 -5.95 -1.60 -3.02
C SER A 93 -7.48 -1.66 -3.13
N HIS A 94 -8.21 -0.85 -2.35
CA HIS A 94 -9.66 -0.68 -2.51
C HIS A 94 -10.04 -0.19 -3.91
N MET A 95 -9.24 0.72 -4.48
CA MET A 95 -9.44 1.14 -5.87
C MET A 95 -9.26 -0.03 -6.85
N VAL A 96 -8.21 -0.84 -6.69
CA VAL A 96 -7.97 -2.01 -7.56
C VAL A 96 -9.12 -3.02 -7.49
N GLU A 97 -9.60 -3.34 -6.28
CA GLU A 97 -10.74 -4.22 -6.08
C GLU A 97 -11.96 -3.74 -6.89
N ASN A 98 -12.29 -2.46 -6.75
CA ASN A 98 -13.46 -1.86 -7.38
C ASN A 98 -13.30 -1.69 -8.90
N GLU A 99 -12.11 -1.36 -9.39
CA GLU A 99 -11.83 -1.23 -10.83
C GLU A 99 -11.96 -2.58 -11.54
N LEU A 100 -11.43 -3.64 -10.93
CA LEU A 100 -11.45 -4.98 -11.50
C LEU A 100 -12.73 -5.75 -11.20
N ASN A 101 -13.62 -5.20 -10.35
CA ASN A 101 -14.83 -5.88 -9.88
C ASN A 101 -14.53 -7.28 -9.31
N LEU A 102 -13.53 -7.35 -8.44
CA LEU A 102 -13.06 -8.62 -7.89
C LEU A 102 -14.12 -9.27 -7.00
N SER A 103 -14.27 -10.59 -7.13
CA SER A 103 -15.01 -11.40 -6.16
C SER A 103 -14.03 -11.97 -5.14
N LEU A 104 -13.88 -11.29 -4.01
CA LEU A 104 -12.87 -11.64 -2.99
C LEU A 104 -13.33 -12.74 -2.02
N GLU A 105 -14.64 -12.98 -1.89
CA GLU A 105 -15.25 -13.89 -0.91
C GLU A 105 -14.98 -15.38 -1.21
N GLN A 106 -14.44 -15.69 -2.39
CA GLN A 106 -14.17 -17.07 -2.82
C GLN A 106 -12.67 -17.38 -2.76
N GLU A 107 -11.98 -17.26 -3.89
CA GLU A 107 -10.61 -17.77 -4.02
C GLU A 107 -9.61 -16.99 -3.16
N PHE A 108 -9.65 -15.66 -3.17
CA PHE A 108 -8.75 -14.84 -2.37
C PHE A 108 -8.88 -15.18 -0.87
N LEU A 109 -10.10 -15.14 -0.34
CA LEU A 109 -10.38 -15.45 1.06
C LEU A 109 -9.87 -16.86 1.43
N HIS A 110 -10.17 -17.85 0.60
CA HIS A 110 -9.73 -19.23 0.82
C HIS A 110 -8.20 -19.35 0.86
N LYS A 111 -7.48 -18.68 -0.05
CA LYS A 111 -6.01 -18.71 -0.11
C LYS A 111 -5.39 -18.04 1.12
N VAL A 112 -5.97 -16.94 1.60
CA VAL A 112 -5.50 -16.27 2.83
C VAL A 112 -5.68 -17.17 4.05
N TYR A 113 -6.86 -17.78 4.22
CA TYR A 113 -7.07 -18.69 5.35
C TYR A 113 -6.18 -19.93 5.27
N GLN A 114 -6.01 -20.50 4.08
CA GLN A 114 -5.07 -21.61 3.86
C GLN A 114 -3.65 -21.24 4.33
N ASP A 115 -3.15 -20.07 3.93
CA ASP A 115 -1.84 -19.58 4.32
C ASP A 115 -1.72 -19.39 5.83
N ILE A 116 -2.76 -18.85 6.47
CA ILE A 116 -2.74 -18.61 7.92
C ILE A 116 -2.75 -19.94 8.69
N GLU A 117 -3.61 -20.89 8.32
CA GLU A 117 -3.69 -22.19 8.99
C GLU A 117 -2.40 -22.99 8.87
N GLN A 118 -1.76 -22.97 7.69
CA GLN A 118 -0.59 -23.79 7.38
C GLN A 118 0.71 -23.15 7.85
N ASN A 119 0.85 -21.83 7.70
CA ASN A 119 2.17 -21.18 7.77
C ASN A 119 2.31 -20.23 8.97
N LEU A 120 1.22 -19.64 9.49
CA LEU A 120 1.32 -18.60 10.52
C LEU A 120 1.92 -19.12 11.83
N LYS A 121 1.53 -20.33 12.27
CA LYS A 121 2.04 -20.94 13.51
C LYS A 121 3.55 -21.17 13.49
N GLN A 122 4.14 -21.31 12.31
CA GLN A 122 5.57 -21.51 12.10
C GLN A 122 6.33 -20.20 11.91
N ALA A 123 5.62 -19.08 11.73
CA ALA A 123 6.22 -17.76 11.58
C ALA A 123 6.79 -17.27 12.92
N ASN A 124 7.67 -16.26 12.87
CA ASN A 124 8.18 -15.64 14.10
C ASN A 124 7.04 -14.93 14.86
N ILE A 125 7.20 -14.79 16.18
CA ILE A 125 6.16 -14.27 17.08
C ILE A 125 5.70 -12.86 16.69
N LEU A 126 6.60 -12.02 16.16
CA LEU A 126 6.22 -10.65 15.75
C LEU A 126 5.30 -10.67 14.53
N VAL A 127 5.57 -11.54 13.55
CA VAL A 127 4.71 -11.77 12.39
C VAL A 127 3.36 -12.35 12.81
N GLN A 128 3.35 -13.29 13.76
CA GLN A 128 2.11 -13.81 14.31
C GLN A 128 1.27 -12.71 14.97
N LYS A 129 1.89 -11.84 15.78
CA LYS A 129 1.20 -10.74 16.46
C LYS A 129 0.63 -9.73 15.49
N ILE A 130 1.40 -9.26 14.52
CA ILE A 130 0.93 -8.21 13.60
C ILE A 130 -0.17 -8.73 12.67
N ILE A 131 -0.06 -9.96 12.18
CA ILE A 131 -1.13 -10.59 11.40
C ILE A 131 -2.35 -10.80 12.31
N GLY A 132 -2.15 -11.26 13.55
CA GLY A 132 -3.23 -11.36 14.53
C GLY A 132 -3.99 -10.05 14.75
N GLN A 133 -3.27 -8.94 14.87
CA GLN A 133 -3.84 -7.61 15.05
C GLN A 133 -4.56 -7.12 13.78
N VAL A 134 -3.84 -7.03 12.66
CA VAL A 134 -4.34 -6.39 11.43
C VAL A 134 -5.34 -7.25 10.68
N ILE A 135 -5.08 -8.55 10.58
CA ILE A 135 -5.85 -9.47 9.75
C ILE A 135 -6.99 -10.11 10.52
N PHE A 136 -6.92 -10.24 11.85
CA PHE A 136 -8.03 -10.82 12.62
C PHE A 136 -8.78 -9.82 13.47
N LYS A 137 -8.09 -8.98 14.25
CA LYS A 137 -8.78 -8.10 15.20
C LYS A 137 -9.44 -6.91 14.51
N GLU A 138 -8.73 -6.25 13.61
CA GLU A 138 -9.23 -5.02 12.96
C GLU A 138 -10.35 -5.33 11.94
N ILE A 139 -10.27 -6.44 11.20
CA ILE A 139 -11.33 -6.79 10.24
C ILE A 139 -12.63 -7.24 10.90
N GLN A 140 -12.61 -7.67 12.18
CA GLN A 140 -13.81 -8.14 12.88
C GLN A 140 -14.83 -7.03 13.10
N ALA A 141 -14.41 -5.77 13.11
CA ALA A 141 -15.28 -4.61 13.23
C ALA A 141 -16.27 -4.48 12.04
N TYR A 142 -15.96 -5.08 10.89
CA TYR A 142 -16.80 -5.01 9.70
C TYR A 142 -17.96 -6.01 9.78
N GLN A 143 -19.16 -5.56 9.38
CA GLN A 143 -20.41 -6.31 9.61
C GLN A 143 -20.65 -7.44 8.60
N THR A 144 -20.29 -7.23 7.33
CA THR A 144 -20.62 -8.18 6.24
C THR A 144 -19.39 -8.97 5.79
N ALA A 145 -19.61 -10.19 5.28
CA ALA A 145 -18.53 -11.01 4.70
C ALA A 145 -17.80 -10.27 3.58
N LYS A 146 -18.54 -9.62 2.68
CA LYS A 146 -18.00 -8.79 1.61
C LYS A 146 -17.12 -7.64 2.12
N SER A 147 -17.59 -6.87 3.10
CA SER A 147 -16.79 -5.77 3.68
C SER A 147 -15.53 -6.29 4.38
N ARG A 148 -15.60 -7.46 5.04
CA ARG A 148 -14.42 -8.10 5.64
C ARG A 148 -13.42 -8.56 4.59
N ALA A 149 -13.88 -9.14 3.49
CA ALA A 149 -13.02 -9.61 2.40
C ALA A 149 -12.32 -8.44 1.68
N SER A 150 -13.06 -7.35 1.43
CA SER A 150 -12.55 -6.09 0.88
C SER A 150 -11.47 -5.47 1.78
N GLU A 151 -11.74 -5.36 3.08
CA GLU A 151 -10.75 -4.86 4.03
C GLU A 151 -9.53 -5.78 4.13
N LEU A 152 -9.74 -7.10 4.22
CA LEU A 152 -8.67 -8.07 4.25
C LEU A 152 -7.75 -7.96 3.03
N PHE A 153 -8.33 -7.69 1.86
CA PHE A 153 -7.59 -7.46 0.64
C PHE A 153 -6.68 -6.22 0.73
N ALA A 154 -7.20 -5.10 1.23
CA ALA A 154 -6.39 -3.90 1.44
C ALA A 154 -5.30 -4.12 2.51
N ARG A 155 -5.65 -4.76 3.63
CA ARG A 155 -4.71 -5.10 4.71
C ARG A 155 -3.59 -6.03 4.30
N TYR A 156 -3.86 -6.97 3.38
CA TYR A 156 -2.82 -7.83 2.82
C TYR A 156 -1.69 -7.01 2.21
N PHE A 157 -2.00 -6.00 1.38
CA PHE A 157 -0.96 -5.15 0.78
C PHE A 157 -0.35 -4.17 1.77
N GLU A 158 -1.15 -3.64 2.70
CA GLU A 158 -0.71 -2.76 3.76
C GLU A 158 0.38 -3.40 4.63
N LEU A 159 0.23 -4.67 5.00
CA LEU A 159 1.25 -5.42 5.75
C LEU A 159 2.61 -5.44 5.04
N PHE A 160 2.62 -5.60 3.72
CA PHE A 160 3.87 -5.52 2.95
C PHE A 160 4.44 -4.10 2.93
N ALA A 161 3.59 -3.07 2.99
CA ALA A 161 4.04 -1.68 3.04
C ALA A 161 4.62 -1.30 4.42
N TRP A 162 4.23 -2.00 5.48
CA TRP A 162 4.84 -1.90 6.82
C TRP A 162 6.15 -2.64 6.99
N ALA A 163 6.48 -3.56 6.07
CA ALA A 163 7.73 -4.30 6.18
C ALA A 163 8.93 -3.36 6.25
N GLN A 164 9.92 -3.72 7.07
CA GLN A 164 11.06 -2.88 7.38
C GLN A 164 11.84 -2.44 6.13
N GLU A 165 11.88 -3.28 5.10
CA GLU A 165 12.56 -2.96 3.84
C GLU A 165 11.79 -1.90 3.01
N VAL A 166 10.48 -1.75 3.26
CA VAL A 166 9.61 -0.78 2.58
C VAL A 166 9.49 0.49 3.41
N TYR A 167 9.01 0.42 4.65
CA TYR A 167 8.82 1.60 5.50
C TYR A 167 9.35 1.35 6.91
N PRO A 168 10.59 1.74 7.21
CA PRO A 168 11.22 1.49 8.51
C PRO A 168 10.88 2.56 9.55
N LYS A 169 9.92 3.46 9.31
CA LYS A 169 9.43 4.40 10.32
C LYS A 169 8.25 3.76 11.05
N ASP A 170 8.03 4.10 12.32
CA ASP A 170 6.94 3.56 13.15
C ASP A 170 7.07 2.04 13.43
N LYS A 171 8.31 1.62 13.78
CA LYS A 171 8.79 0.24 13.96
C LYS A 171 8.24 -0.50 15.18
N GLU A 172 6.96 -0.37 15.52
CA GLU A 172 6.41 -1.15 16.63
C GLU A 172 6.65 -2.66 16.42
N TYR A 173 6.65 -3.11 15.15
CA TYR A 173 6.94 -4.49 14.76
C TYR A 173 7.99 -4.56 13.63
N LEU A 174 9.15 -5.16 13.92
CA LEU A 174 10.22 -5.39 12.93
C LEU A 174 9.90 -6.60 12.05
N ILE A 175 8.90 -6.48 11.18
CA ILE A 175 8.56 -7.53 10.20
C ILE A 175 9.31 -7.34 8.90
N ARG A 176 9.71 -8.45 8.28
CA ARG A 176 10.39 -8.47 6.98
C ARG A 176 9.45 -8.98 5.90
N THR A 177 9.57 -8.44 4.70
CA THR A 177 8.86 -8.91 3.51
C THR A 177 9.08 -10.41 3.26
N GLN A 178 10.28 -10.93 3.54
CA GLN A 178 10.58 -12.36 3.41
C GLN A 178 9.75 -13.22 4.35
N ASP A 179 9.50 -12.76 5.59
CA ASP A 179 8.70 -13.52 6.55
C ASP A 179 7.22 -13.50 6.15
N LEU A 180 6.72 -12.36 5.67
CA LEU A 180 5.37 -12.27 5.10
C LEU A 180 5.21 -13.17 3.87
N ASN A 181 6.22 -13.27 3.01
CA ASN A 181 6.20 -14.17 1.86
C ASN A 181 6.18 -15.66 2.25
N LYS A 182 6.82 -16.04 3.37
CA LYS A 182 6.73 -17.41 3.90
C LYS A 182 5.35 -17.74 4.44
N VAL A 183 4.63 -16.75 4.97
CA VAL A 183 3.24 -16.94 5.40
C VAL A 183 2.30 -16.99 4.20
N PHE A 184 2.34 -16.00 3.33
CA PHE A 184 1.35 -15.80 2.26
C PHE A 184 1.76 -16.43 0.92
N LEU A 185 2.05 -17.72 0.92
CA LEU A 185 2.50 -18.45 -0.27
C LEU A 185 1.37 -18.61 -1.29
N ALA A 186 0.23 -19.17 -0.88
CA ALA A 186 -0.91 -19.45 -1.74
C ALA A 186 -1.56 -18.14 -2.23
N THR A 187 -1.67 -17.15 -1.36
CA THR A 187 -2.16 -15.80 -1.68
C THR A 187 -1.22 -15.08 -2.65
N GLY A 188 0.10 -15.23 -2.47
CA GLY A 188 1.11 -14.70 -3.38
C GLY A 188 1.03 -15.32 -4.78
N GLN A 189 0.77 -16.63 -4.85
CA GLN A 189 0.54 -17.33 -6.12
C GLN A 189 -0.72 -16.83 -6.82
N TRP A 190 -1.85 -16.75 -6.09
CA TRP A 190 -3.10 -16.21 -6.61
C TRP A 190 -2.92 -14.79 -7.16
N LYS A 191 -2.21 -13.92 -6.43
CA LYS A 191 -1.90 -12.57 -6.91
C LYS A 191 -1.19 -12.63 -8.26
N LYS A 192 -0.15 -13.47 -8.39
CA LYS A 192 0.67 -13.55 -9.60
C LYS A 192 -0.09 -14.13 -10.79
N SER A 193 -0.89 -15.18 -10.57
CA SER A 193 -1.57 -15.89 -11.66
C SER A 193 -2.87 -15.24 -12.09
N TYR A 194 -3.57 -14.57 -11.18
CA TYR A 194 -4.90 -14.01 -11.43
C TYR A 194 -4.89 -12.48 -11.39
N LEU A 195 -4.64 -11.89 -10.21
CA LEU A 195 -4.78 -10.45 -10.00
C LEU A 195 -3.84 -9.63 -10.89
N ASP A 196 -2.58 -10.03 -10.99
CA ASP A 196 -1.58 -9.35 -11.81
C ASP A 196 -1.96 -9.37 -13.30
N SER A 197 -2.49 -10.48 -13.80
CA SER A 197 -2.98 -10.57 -15.18
C SER A 197 -4.12 -9.59 -15.44
N GLN A 198 -5.11 -9.56 -14.55
CA GLN A 198 -6.27 -8.68 -14.64
C GLN A 198 -5.87 -7.19 -14.62
N MET A 199 -4.89 -6.81 -13.80
CA MET A 199 -4.36 -5.44 -13.81
C MET A 199 -3.66 -5.13 -15.14
N MET A 200 -2.80 -6.03 -15.62
CA MET A 200 -1.97 -5.80 -16.81
C MET A 200 -2.78 -5.55 -18.09
N GLU A 201 -3.99 -6.10 -18.17
CA GLU A 201 -4.93 -5.88 -19.29
C GLU A 201 -5.48 -4.45 -19.35
N ARG A 202 -5.41 -3.70 -18.25
CA ARG A 202 -5.98 -2.34 -18.12
C ARG A 202 -4.95 -1.21 -18.06
N ILE A 203 -3.65 -1.55 -18.16
CA ILE A 203 -2.57 -0.56 -18.08
C ILE A 203 -2.45 0.20 -19.40
N ASP A 204 -2.38 1.52 -19.30
CA ASP A 204 -2.10 2.41 -20.42
C ASP A 204 -0.72 2.13 -21.04
N LYS A 205 -0.63 2.21 -22.38
CA LYS A 205 0.58 1.85 -23.12
C LYS A 205 1.82 2.61 -22.65
N GLU A 206 1.71 3.93 -22.41
CA GLU A 206 2.84 4.75 -21.96
C GLU A 206 3.27 4.35 -20.55
N ILE A 207 2.30 4.06 -19.67
CA ILE A 207 2.59 3.58 -18.31
C ILE A 207 3.29 2.22 -18.35
N LYS A 208 2.85 1.31 -19.23
CA LYS A 208 3.49 -0.01 -19.43
C LYS A 208 4.94 0.16 -19.91
N GLU A 209 5.18 1.02 -20.88
CA GLU A 209 6.51 1.32 -21.39
C GLU A 209 7.42 1.96 -20.32
N TYR A 210 6.90 2.91 -19.55
CA TYR A 210 7.60 3.50 -18.41
C TYR A 210 7.95 2.44 -17.36
N SER A 211 7.01 1.52 -17.09
CA SER A 211 7.24 0.41 -16.17
C SER A 211 8.38 -0.48 -16.67
N ASN A 212 8.35 -0.93 -17.92
CA ASN A 212 9.38 -1.82 -18.46
C ASN A 212 10.80 -1.22 -18.40
N LYS A 213 10.93 0.11 -18.41
CA LYS A 213 12.22 0.83 -18.34
C LYS A 213 12.68 1.15 -16.91
N THR A 214 11.78 1.07 -15.93
CA THR A 214 12.11 1.44 -14.54
C THR A 214 12.54 0.20 -13.76
N ALA A 215 13.77 0.22 -13.21
CA ALA A 215 14.30 -0.89 -12.43
C ALA A 215 13.55 -1.09 -11.10
N THR A 216 13.35 -2.34 -10.69
CA THR A 216 12.89 -2.67 -9.34
C THR A 216 14.09 -2.77 -8.39
N LYS A 217 13.82 -2.55 -7.10
CA LYS A 217 14.72 -2.89 -6.01
C LYS A 217 14.51 -4.33 -5.61
N ASP A 218 15.62 -5.02 -5.42
CA ASP A 218 15.64 -6.29 -4.73
C ASP A 218 15.48 -6.05 -3.23
N VAL A 219 14.33 -6.44 -2.69
CA VAL A 219 13.98 -6.21 -1.29
C VAL A 219 14.96 -6.94 -0.35
N THR A 220 15.56 -8.04 -0.80
CA THR A 220 16.57 -8.78 -0.02
C THR A 220 17.89 -8.03 0.14
N LYS A 221 18.12 -6.99 -0.68
CA LYS A 221 19.33 -6.16 -0.69
C LYS A 221 19.13 -4.78 -0.07
N VAL A 222 17.94 -4.47 0.46
CA VAL A 222 17.66 -3.18 1.10
C VAL A 222 18.28 -3.16 2.49
N GLN A 223 19.60 -2.94 2.55
CA GLN A 223 20.29 -2.55 3.79
C GLN A 223 19.78 -1.16 4.20
N SER A 224 19.11 -1.10 5.36
CA SER A 224 19.13 -0.09 6.46
C SER A 224 19.52 1.38 6.23
N SER A 225 19.69 1.87 5.00
CA SER A 225 20.16 3.22 4.62
C SER A 225 19.06 4.29 4.70
N TRP A 226 17.98 3.97 5.41
CA TRP A 226 16.71 4.69 5.36
C TRP A 226 16.61 5.85 6.35
N THR A 227 17.44 5.86 7.41
CA THR A 227 17.46 6.92 8.42
C THR A 227 17.74 8.32 7.84
N ASN A 228 18.27 8.42 6.62
CA ASN A 228 18.66 9.70 6.02
C ASN A 228 17.70 10.24 4.96
N LYS A 229 16.68 9.48 4.51
CA LYS A 229 15.82 9.97 3.42
C LYS A 229 14.65 10.80 3.94
N PHE A 230 13.91 10.35 4.95
CA PHE A 230 12.62 10.94 5.37
C PHE A 230 12.65 11.74 6.68
N SER A 231 13.85 12.02 7.20
CA SER A 231 13.99 12.95 8.33
C SER A 231 13.44 14.32 7.93
N PRO A 232 12.51 14.91 8.70
CA PRO A 232 12.31 16.35 8.64
C PRO A 232 13.66 16.99 8.94
N GLY A 233 13.97 18.15 8.35
CA GLY A 233 15.15 18.94 8.72
C GLY A 233 15.05 19.42 10.17
N GLY A 234 15.18 18.51 11.14
CA GLY A 234 15.31 18.79 12.55
C GLY A 234 16.71 19.34 12.75
N LYS A 235 16.78 20.63 13.11
CA LYS A 235 17.96 21.22 13.73
C LYS A 235 18.54 20.21 14.72
N LYS A 236 19.85 19.95 14.61
CA LYS A 236 20.61 19.29 15.66
C LYS A 236 20.24 19.96 16.98
N ILE A 237 19.47 19.29 17.81
CA ILE A 237 19.40 19.64 19.23
C ILE A 237 20.77 19.21 19.76
N SER A 238 21.65 20.18 19.94
CA SER A 238 22.87 20.01 20.72
C SER A 238 22.49 19.37 22.04
N SER A 239 23.17 18.28 22.37
CA SER A 239 23.06 17.60 23.66
C SER A 239 23.08 18.64 24.80
N ILE A 240 22.01 18.68 25.58
CA ILE A 240 21.92 19.45 26.84
C ILE A 240 22.59 18.70 28.00
N PHE A 241 23.07 17.48 27.76
CA PHE A 241 24.00 16.81 28.66
C PHE A 241 25.41 17.05 28.14
N GLY A 242 26.06 18.05 28.75
CA GLY A 242 27.50 18.22 28.63
C GLY A 242 28.19 16.98 29.16
N ASP A 243 29.15 16.50 28.39
CA ASP A 243 30.11 15.53 28.87
C ASP A 243 30.98 16.23 29.92
N ASP A 244 31.00 15.66 31.13
CA ASP A 244 31.95 16.00 32.18
C ASP A 244 33.36 15.60 31.72
N ASP A 245 34.27 16.57 31.68
CA ASP A 245 35.71 16.46 31.97
C ASP A 245 36.23 17.81 32.48
#